data_AF-A0A6C2UNY0-F1
#
_entry.id   AF-A0A6C2UNY0-F1
#
_cell.length_a   1.000
_cell.length_b   1.000
_cell.length_c   1.000
_cell.angle_alpha   90.00
_cell.angle_beta   90.00
_cell.angle_gamma   90.00
#
_symmetry.space_group_name_H-M   'P 1'
#
loop_
_entity.id
_entity.type
_entity.pdbx_description
1 polymer ?
#
loop_
_entity_poly.entity_id
_entity_poly.type
_entity_poly.pdbx_seq_one_letter_code
_entity_poly.pdbx_strand_id
1 'polypeptide(L)'
;MGMMTYKNAPDGRILKSDAIVGKNYLSEDEIKKLERTVSAFFDYIEGIIERRNTFTMERFADSVNRFLEFNEYKVLEDFGTVSRKTAEEKAFTEYEKFNTTQRIESDFDRVMKQVESSRDKDRHE
;
A
#
# COMPACT_ATOMS: atom_id res chain seq x y z
N MET A 1 8.59 -2.60 2.43
CA MET A 1 7.11 -2.63 2.51
C MET A 1 6.59 -3.53 1.41
N GLY A 2 5.74 -4.50 1.76
CA GLY A 2 5.06 -5.40 0.81
C GLY A 2 3.56 -5.13 0.77
N MET A 3 2.80 -5.97 0.06
CA MET A 3 1.33 -5.94 0.10
C MET A 3 0.85 -6.50 1.45
N MET A 4 0.18 -5.68 2.26
CA MET A 4 -0.29 -6.11 3.60
C MET A 4 -1.77 -6.53 3.59
N THR A 5 -2.54 -6.12 2.58
CA THR A 5 -3.98 -6.39 2.48
C THR A 5 -4.37 -6.79 1.05
N TYR A 6 -5.19 -7.82 0.91
CA TYR A 6 -5.74 -8.31 -0.36
C TYR A 6 -7.11 -8.96 -0.11
N LYS A 7 -7.87 -9.26 -1.17
CA LYS A 7 -9.29 -9.64 -1.07
C LYS A 7 -9.55 -10.82 -0.12
N ASN A 8 -8.65 -11.81 -0.11
CA ASN A 8 -8.79 -13.03 0.68
C ASN A 8 -7.81 -13.08 1.88
N ALA A 9 -7.29 -11.94 2.32
CA ALA A 9 -6.39 -11.91 3.48
C ALA A 9 -7.13 -12.33 4.77
N PRO A 10 -6.44 -12.99 5.75
CA PRO A 10 -5.02 -13.33 5.76
C PRO A 10 -4.68 -14.72 5.19
N ASP A 11 -5.63 -15.66 5.15
CA ASP A 11 -5.33 -17.08 4.87
C ASP A 11 -5.69 -17.54 3.45
N GLY A 12 -6.13 -16.63 2.58
CA GLY A 12 -6.57 -16.95 1.23
C GLY A 12 -5.52 -16.65 0.15
N ARG A 13 -5.82 -17.12 -1.06
CA ARG A 13 -4.99 -16.91 -2.24
C ARG A 13 -4.98 -15.44 -2.66
N ILE A 14 -3.79 -14.92 -2.95
CA ILE A 14 -3.61 -13.62 -3.60
C ILE A 14 -3.99 -13.76 -5.08
N LEU A 15 -4.86 -12.89 -5.58
CA LEU A 15 -5.29 -12.92 -6.98
C LEU A 15 -4.45 -11.96 -7.83
N LYS A 16 -4.40 -12.21 -9.15
CA LYS A 16 -3.73 -11.32 -10.10
C LYS A 16 -4.27 -9.89 -10.06
N SER A 17 -5.57 -9.72 -9.79
CA SER A 17 -6.20 -8.42 -9.60
C SER A 17 -5.70 -7.67 -8.37
N ASP A 18 -5.29 -8.40 -7.32
CA ASP A 18 -4.76 -7.80 -6.09
C ASP A 18 -3.33 -7.25 -6.32
N ALA A 19 -2.59 -7.79 -7.30
CA ALA A 19 -1.24 -7.31 -7.65
C ALA A 19 -1.22 -5.86 -8.19
N ILE A 20 -2.36 -5.37 -8.69
CA ILE A 20 -2.48 -4.02 -9.26
C ILE A 20 -2.87 -3.00 -8.18
N VAL A 21 -3.65 -3.43 -7.19
CA VAL A 21 -4.25 -2.54 -6.18
C VAL A 21 -3.69 -2.88 -4.81
N GLY A 22 -2.60 -2.23 -4.44
CA GLY A 22 -2.09 -2.26 -3.07
C GLY A 22 -2.91 -1.37 -2.15
N LYS A 23 -3.83 -1.95 -1.36
CA LYS A 23 -4.54 -1.21 -0.29
C LYS A 23 -3.65 -1.05 0.96
N ASN A 24 -2.47 -0.50 0.79
CA ASN A 24 -1.58 -0.24 1.93
C ASN A 24 -1.99 1.08 2.59
N TYR A 25 -2.87 0.98 3.58
CA TYR A 25 -3.25 2.12 4.41
C TYR A 25 -2.12 2.49 5.36
N LEU A 26 -2.04 3.77 5.71
CA LEU A 26 -1.15 4.25 6.75
C LEU A 26 -1.59 3.67 8.10
N SER A 27 -0.62 3.26 8.91
CA SER A 27 -0.83 2.94 10.31
C SER A 27 -1.19 4.19 11.12
N GLU A 28 -1.73 4.01 12.31
CA GLU A 28 -2.09 5.14 13.20
C GLU A 28 -0.88 6.07 13.46
N ASP A 29 0.30 5.50 13.67
CA ASP A 29 1.53 6.27 13.88
C ASP A 29 1.95 7.05 12.63
N GLU A 30 1.76 6.48 11.45
CA GLU A 30 2.04 7.17 10.18
C GLU A 30 1.02 8.28 9.91
N ILE A 31 -0.25 8.07 10.24
CA ILE A 31 -1.30 9.11 10.16
C ILE A 31 -0.94 10.27 11.09
N LYS A 32 -0.58 10.01 12.35
CA LYS A 32 -0.16 11.06 13.29
C LYS A 32 1.05 11.84 12.80
N LYS A 33 2.01 11.17 12.16
CA LYS A 33 3.18 11.84 11.54
C LYS A 33 2.75 12.71 10.36
N LEU A 34 1.85 12.22 9.51
CA LEU A 34 1.29 12.98 8.40
C LEU A 34 0.58 14.24 8.90
N GLU A 35 -0.29 14.11 9.90
CA GLU A 35 -1.02 15.23 10.50
C GLU A 35 -0.07 16.33 11.00
N ARG A 36 0.95 15.95 11.78
CA ARG A 36 1.97 16.89 12.28
C ARG A 36 2.72 17.59 11.15
N THR A 37 3.03 16.85 10.09
CA THR A 37 3.74 17.38 8.92
C THR A 37 2.88 18.39 8.17
N VAL A 38 1.59 18.09 8.00
CA VAL A 38 0.62 18.98 7.36
C VAL A 38 0.42 20.25 8.18
N SER A 39 0.24 20.15 9.49
CA SER A 39 0.14 21.32 10.38
C SER A 39 1.40 22.19 10.31
N ALA A 40 2.59 21.59 10.41
CA ALA A 40 3.85 22.33 10.32
C ALA A 40 4.05 23.01 8.95
N PHE A 41 3.56 22.41 7.86
CA PHE A 41 3.58 23.05 6.55
C PHE A 41 2.67 24.28 6.50
N PHE A 42 1.49 24.22 7.13
CA PHE A 42 0.58 25.37 7.22
C PHE A 42 1.21 26.53 7.99
N ASP A 43 1.83 26.27 9.14
CA ASP A 43 2.54 27.29 9.91
C ASP A 43 3.69 27.93 9.10
N TYR A 44 4.42 27.11 8.33
CA TYR A 44 5.48 27.58 7.45
C TYR A 44 4.98 28.51 6.34
N ILE A 45 3.88 28.17 5.66
CA ILE A 45 3.33 29.02 4.60
C ILE A 45 2.69 30.29 5.18
N GLU A 46 2.08 30.22 6.36
CA GLU A 46 1.48 31.38 7.03
C GLU A 46 2.56 32.43 7.30
N GLY A 47 3.71 32.02 7.86
CA GLY A 47 4.84 32.93 8.06
C GLY A 47 5.41 33.51 6.75
N ILE A 48 5.27 32.85 5.60
CA ILE A 48 5.66 33.42 4.30
C ILE A 48 4.65 34.48 3.84
N ILE A 49 3.36 34.19 4.00
CA ILE A 49 2.25 35.07 3.61
C ILE A 49 2.25 36.35 4.46
N GLU A 50 2.46 36.24 5.77
CA GLU A 50 2.54 37.38 6.69
C GLU A 50 3.63 38.40 6.29
N ARG A 51 4.74 37.91 5.71
CA ARG A 51 5.83 38.74 5.17
C ARG A 51 5.49 39.42 3.83
N ARG A 52 4.21 39.39 3.43
CA ARG A 52 3.66 39.98 2.19
C ARG A 52 4.33 39.47 0.91
N ASN A 53 4.89 38.27 0.93
CA ASN A 53 5.33 37.61 -0.28
C ASN A 53 4.10 37.03 -0.99
N THR A 54 3.71 37.64 -2.10
CA THR A 54 2.64 37.09 -2.94
C THR A 54 3.05 35.73 -3.51
N PHE A 55 2.20 34.74 -3.31
CA PHE A 55 2.42 33.37 -3.77
C PHE A 55 1.56 33.08 -5.00
N THR A 56 2.17 32.60 -6.07
CA THR A 56 1.44 31.96 -7.17
C THR A 56 1.20 30.49 -6.82
N MET A 57 0.19 29.85 -7.44
CA MET A 57 -0.07 28.42 -7.23
C MET A 57 1.11 27.53 -7.63
N GLU A 58 1.89 27.94 -8.64
CA GLU A 58 3.13 27.27 -9.03
C GLU A 58 4.16 27.30 -7.90
N ARG A 59 4.42 28.49 -7.33
CA ARG A 59 5.33 28.63 -6.19
C ARG A 59 4.84 27.90 -4.94
N PHE A 60 3.52 27.75 -4.79
CA PHE A 60 2.86 26.94 -3.77
C PHE A 60 3.20 25.47 -3.91
N ALA A 61 3.12 24.91 -5.11
CA ALA A 61 3.54 23.53 -5.34
C ALA A 61 5.03 23.33 -5.01
N ASP A 62 5.89 24.27 -5.45
CA ASP A 62 7.34 24.19 -5.18
C ASP A 62 7.70 24.37 -3.70
N SER A 63 6.87 25.04 -2.90
CA SER A 63 7.14 25.19 -1.46
C SER A 63 6.92 23.90 -0.69
N VAL A 64 6.04 23.01 -1.16
CA VAL A 64 5.83 21.68 -0.57
C VAL A 64 7.11 20.87 -0.65
N ASN A 65 7.72 20.77 -1.83
CA ASN A 65 8.96 20.02 -2.03
C ASN A 65 10.10 20.59 -1.17
N ARG A 66 10.28 21.92 -1.17
CA ARG A 66 11.29 22.58 -0.33
C ARG A 66 11.08 22.34 1.17
N PHE A 67 9.83 22.37 1.62
CA PHE A 67 9.50 22.09 3.01
C PHE A 67 9.84 20.63 3.38
N LEU A 68 9.49 19.68 2.51
CA LEU A 68 9.81 18.27 2.71
C LEU A 68 11.32 18.03 2.75
N GLU A 69 12.07 18.57 1.77
CA GLU A 69 13.54 18.48 1.72
C GLU A 69 14.20 19.10 2.95
N PHE A 70 13.76 20.28 3.38
CA PHE A 70 14.27 20.95 4.57
C PHE A 70 14.06 20.15 5.86
N ASN A 71 12.93 19.43 5.95
CA ASN A 71 12.62 18.53 7.07
C ASN A 71 13.19 17.12 6.88
N GLU A 72 14.14 16.94 5.95
CA GLU A 72 14.84 15.68 5.67
C GLU A 72 13.91 14.53 5.23
N TYR A 73 12.74 14.85 4.67
CA TYR A 73 11.90 13.86 4.02
C TYR A 73 12.50 13.44 2.67
N LYS A 74 12.32 12.17 2.34
CA LYS A 74 12.67 11.64 1.01
C LYS A 74 11.58 12.00 0.02
N VAL A 75 11.80 13.04 -0.76
CA VAL A 75 10.93 13.42 -1.87
C VAL A 75 11.10 12.39 -2.99
N LEU A 76 9.99 12.00 -3.62
CA LEU A 76 10.02 11.06 -4.74
C LEU A 76 10.52 11.79 -5.99
N GLU A 77 11.71 11.41 -6.45
CA GLU A 77 12.27 11.89 -7.71
C GLU A 77 11.71 11.11 -8.91
N ASP A 78 11.80 11.69 -10.12
CA ASP A 78 11.41 11.07 -11.39
C ASP A 78 9.96 10.55 -11.49
N PHE A 79 9.04 11.12 -10.70
CA PHE A 79 7.62 10.77 -10.78
C PHE A 79 7.05 11.09 -12.18
N GLY A 80 6.16 10.23 -12.67
CA GLY A 80 5.48 10.42 -13.97
C GLY A 80 6.23 9.88 -15.20
N THR A 81 7.47 9.39 -15.05
CA THR A 81 8.22 8.74 -16.15
C THR A 81 7.67 7.37 -16.53
N VAL A 82 7.05 6.67 -15.59
CA VAL A 82 6.49 5.32 -15.77
C VAL A 82 4.99 5.42 -16.00
N SER A 83 4.53 4.94 -17.16
CA SER A 83 3.10 4.84 -17.45
C SER A 83 2.43 3.79 -16.57
N ARG A 84 1.15 4.01 -16.26
CA ARG A 84 0.33 3.03 -15.53
C ARG A 84 0.36 1.64 -16.19
N LYS A 85 0.27 1.57 -17.52
CA LYS A 85 0.30 0.31 -18.28
C LYS A 85 1.60 -0.46 -18.06
N THR A 86 2.74 0.24 -18.12
CA THR A 86 4.06 -0.36 -17.87
C THR A 86 4.18 -0.89 -16.44
N ALA A 87 3.62 -0.16 -15.46
CA ALA A 87 3.58 -0.62 -14.07
C ALA A 87 2.70 -1.87 -13.89
N GLU A 88 1.53 -1.92 -14.55
CA GLU A 88 0.63 -3.08 -14.52
C GLU A 88 1.27 -4.33 -15.15
N GLU A 89 1.90 -4.20 -16.31
CA GLU A 89 2.61 -5.31 -16.98
C GLU A 89 3.73 -5.88 -16.10
N LYS A 90 4.48 -5.00 -15.43
CA LYS A 90 5.52 -5.41 -14.47
C LYS A 90 4.91 -6.15 -13.28
N ALA A 91 3.83 -5.61 -12.69
CA ALA A 91 3.15 -6.25 -11.56
C ALA A 91 2.61 -7.64 -11.92
N PHE A 92 2.03 -7.80 -13.12
CA PHE A 92 1.58 -9.10 -13.61
C PHE A 92 2.73 -10.09 -13.83
N THR A 93 3.84 -9.62 -14.41
CA THR A 93 5.01 -10.48 -14.65
C THR A 93 5.58 -11.02 -13.33
N GLU A 94 5.66 -10.17 -12.29
CA GLU A 94 6.09 -10.60 -10.96
C GLU A 94 5.06 -11.50 -10.27
N TYR A 95 3.76 -11.23 -10.46
CA TYR A 95 2.70 -12.11 -9.96
C TYR A 95 2.78 -13.52 -10.56
N GLU A 96 3.03 -13.68 -11.86
CA GLU A 96 3.14 -15.01 -12.48
C GLU A 96 4.27 -15.84 -11.86
N LYS A 97 5.43 -15.21 -11.59
CA LYS A 97 6.55 -15.86 -10.89
C LYS A 97 6.12 -16.28 -9.48
N PHE A 98 5.49 -15.36 -8.74
CA PHE A 98 5.05 -15.60 -7.37
C PHE A 98 3.95 -16.69 -7.28
N ASN A 99 2.99 -16.70 -8.20
CA ASN A 99 1.86 -17.62 -8.22
C ASN A 99 2.29 -19.09 -8.25
N THR A 100 3.45 -19.41 -8.83
CA THR A 100 4.01 -20.78 -8.82
C THR A 100 4.41 -21.26 -7.42
N THR A 101 4.70 -20.34 -6.50
CA THR A 101 5.10 -20.64 -5.12
C THR A 101 3.92 -20.76 -4.15
N GLN A 102 2.72 -20.36 -4.58
CA GLN A 102 1.53 -20.44 -3.74
C GLN A 102 1.05 -21.90 -3.62
N ARG A 103 1.45 -22.57 -2.53
CA ARG A 103 0.87 -23.83 -2.11
C ARG A 103 -0.50 -23.55 -1.48
N ILE A 104 -1.54 -24.16 -2.03
CA ILE A 104 -2.92 -24.00 -1.58
C ILE A 104 -3.37 -25.38 -1.07
N GLU A 105 -3.89 -25.45 0.16
CA GLU A 105 -4.87 -26.49 0.49
C GLU A 105 -6.18 -26.08 -0.16
N SER A 106 -6.64 -26.85 -1.15
CA SER A 106 -7.94 -26.58 -1.78
C SER A 106 -9.03 -26.58 -0.71
N ASP A 107 -10.03 -25.72 -0.80
CA ASP A 107 -11.20 -25.79 0.07
C ASP A 107 -11.85 -27.17 0.01
N PHE A 108 -11.74 -27.84 -1.14
CA PHE A 108 -12.12 -29.24 -1.32
C PHE A 108 -11.30 -30.18 -0.42
N ASP A 109 -9.97 -30.00 -0.35
CA ASP A 109 -9.09 -30.82 0.48
C ASP A 109 -9.37 -30.56 1.97
N ARG A 110 -9.67 -29.31 2.34
CA ARG A 110 -10.06 -28.96 3.73
C ARG A 110 -11.37 -29.63 4.12
N VAL A 111 -12.38 -29.59 3.23
CA VAL A 111 -13.67 -30.25 3.45
C VAL A 111 -13.52 -31.77 3.50
N MET A 112 -12.73 -32.37 2.61
CA MET A 112 -12.45 -33.81 2.66
C MET A 112 -11.77 -34.22 3.96
N LYS A 113 -10.74 -33.49 4.40
CA LYS A 113 -10.09 -33.73 5.70
C LYS A 113 -11.07 -33.61 6.87
N GLN A 114 -11.97 -32.62 6.84
CA GLN A 114 -13.01 -32.48 7.87
C GLN A 114 -13.97 -33.68 7.88
N VAL A 115 -14.44 -34.12 6.71
CA VAL A 115 -15.33 -35.28 6.58
C VAL A 115 -14.65 -36.57 7.03
N GLU A 116 -13.38 -36.77 6.68
CA GLU A 116 -12.58 -37.91 7.16
C GLU A 116 -12.41 -37.87 8.68
N SER A 117 -12.10 -36.71 9.26
CA SER A 117 -11.94 -36.55 10.71
C SER A 117 -13.24 -36.79 11.50
N SER A 118 -14.39 -36.45 10.93
CA SER A 118 -15.71 -36.71 11.53
C SER A 118 -16.06 -38.21 11.47
N ARG A 119 -15.76 -38.86 10.34
CA ARG A 119 -15.96 -40.32 10.16
C ARG A 119 -15.09 -41.18 11.08
N ASP A 120 -13.93 -40.69 11.49
CA ASP A 120 -13.04 -41.40 12.41
C ASP A 120 -13.51 -41.28 13.87
N LYS A 121 -14.13 -40.15 14.22
CA LYS A 121 -14.78 -39.97 15.53
C LYS A 121 -16.00 -40.88 15.71
N ASP A 122 -16.84 -41.00 14.68
CA ASP A 122 -18.02 -41.87 14.70
C ASP A 122 -17.70 -43.38 14.72
N ARG A 123 -16.45 -43.79 14.42
CA ARG A 123 -15.99 -45.19 14.48
C ARG A 123 -15.40 -45.59 15.83
N HIS A 124 -15.15 -44.61 16.70
CA HIS A 124 -14.52 -44.82 18.00
C HIS A 124 -15.47 -44.59 19.19
N GLU A 125 -16.76 -44.31 18.94
CA GLU A 125 -17.89 -44.51 19.86
C GLU A 125 -18.59 -45.84 19.57
#